data_AF-A0A924Y3S6-F1
#
_entry.id   AF-A0A924Y3S6-F1
#
_cell.length_a   1.000
_cell.length_b   1.000
_cell.length_c   1.000
_cell.angle_alpha   90.00
_cell.angle_beta   90.00
_cell.angle_gamma   90.00
#
_symmetry.space_group_name_H-M   'P 1'
#
loop_
_entity.id
_entity.type
_entity.pdbx_description
1 polymer ?
#
loop_
_entity_poly.entity_id
_entity_poly.type
_entity_poly.pdbx_seq_one_letter_code
_entity_poly.pdbx_strand_id
1 'polypeptide(L)'
;MATTASHSGGGGHGHGSDTRLHEDLPHYREFHITHPPTSLFHWTLLGIAILLVITVVLYYIDLSTFIPIAGINLIVALMVATVKAFLVIRNFMNLKGSTPLTVLWAALGFIWLLLMGGIFLDYRTRPESPGWQKLEYTGQNASPNTVKEVAPEQTQSNP
;
A
#
# COMPACT_ATOMS: atom_id res chain seq x y z
N MET A 1 43.40 26.70 86.43
CA MET A 1 42.25 26.97 85.54
C MET A 1 42.38 26.05 84.33
N ALA A 2 41.37 25.21 84.10
CA ALA A 2 41.08 24.38 82.92
C ALA A 2 42.05 23.26 82.45
N THR A 3 41.61 22.03 82.70
CA THR A 3 41.79 20.77 81.96
C THR A 3 41.53 20.90 80.45
N THR A 4 42.24 20.14 79.60
CA THR A 4 41.65 19.33 78.50
C THR A 4 42.70 18.44 77.82
N ALA A 5 42.45 17.13 77.86
CA ALA A 5 42.99 16.11 76.98
C ALA A 5 42.19 16.04 75.66
N SER A 6 42.79 15.57 74.56
CA SER A 6 42.13 15.16 73.29
C SER A 6 43.21 15.14 72.19
N HIS A 7 43.35 14.22 71.24
CA HIS A 7 42.69 12.96 70.92
C HIS A 7 43.53 12.32 69.79
N SER A 8 43.58 10.99 69.78
CA SER A 8 44.12 10.14 68.71
C SER A 8 43.33 10.33 67.40
N GLY A 9 43.97 10.18 66.25
CA GLY A 9 43.23 10.19 64.98
C GLY A 9 44.12 9.95 63.77
N GLY A 10 44.49 8.69 63.55
CA GLY A 10 44.95 8.24 62.24
C GLY A 10 43.85 8.49 61.20
N GLY A 11 44.21 9.17 60.11
CA GLY A 11 43.33 9.40 58.97
C GLY A 11 44.13 9.13 57.71
N GLY A 12 44.04 7.88 57.22
CA GLY A 12 44.61 7.50 55.95
C GLY A 12 44.06 8.40 54.85
N HIS A 13 44.96 8.99 54.07
CA HIS A 13 44.61 9.65 52.84
C HIS A 13 44.13 8.60 51.84
N GLY A 14 42.82 8.34 51.88
CA GLY A 14 42.09 7.64 50.83
C GLY A 14 42.16 8.48 49.57
N HIS A 15 43.07 8.09 48.68
CA HIS A 15 43.11 8.58 47.31
C HIS A 15 41.77 8.18 46.67
N GLY A 16 40.92 9.19 46.46
CA GLY A 16 39.55 9.05 45.96
C GLY A 16 39.47 8.11 44.77
N SER A 17 38.70 7.05 44.96
CA SER A 17 38.35 6.01 44.01
C SER A 17 37.31 6.48 42.98
N ASP A 18 37.43 7.71 42.48
CA ASP A 18 36.42 8.30 41.60
C ASP A 18 36.69 8.04 40.11
N THR A 19 37.86 7.47 39.77
CA THR A 19 38.25 7.25 38.37
C THR A 19 37.94 5.86 37.83
N ARG A 20 37.36 4.94 38.62
CA ARG A 20 37.12 3.54 38.20
C ARG A 20 35.68 3.19 37.85
N LEU A 21 34.74 4.12 37.98
CA LEU A 21 33.35 3.92 37.53
C LEU A 21 33.14 4.28 36.06
N HIS A 22 34.18 4.75 35.35
CA HIS A 22 34.12 5.10 33.94
C HIS A 22 34.71 4.04 32.99
N GLU A 23 35.23 2.92 33.50
CA GLU A 23 35.90 1.88 32.70
C GLU A 23 35.01 0.70 32.29
N ASP A 24 33.75 0.64 32.75
CA ASP A 24 32.84 -0.50 32.51
C ASP A 24 31.48 -0.08 31.94
N LEU A 25 31.41 1.10 31.29
CA LEU A 25 30.31 1.38 30.39
C LEU A 25 30.56 0.56 29.12
N PRO A 26 29.69 -0.42 28.78
CA PRO A 26 29.81 -1.12 27.51
C PRO A 26 29.82 -0.05 26.44
N HIS A 27 30.94 0.08 25.74
CA HIS A 27 31.14 1.02 24.65
C HIS A 27 29.82 1.17 23.91
N TYR A 28 29.13 2.29 24.12
CA TYR A 28 27.94 2.60 23.33
C TYR A 28 28.46 2.45 21.91
N ARG A 29 27.85 1.54 21.13
CA ARG A 29 28.25 1.34 19.75
C ARG A 29 28.20 2.72 19.13
N GLU A 30 29.37 3.29 18.94
CA GLU A 30 29.59 4.50 18.21
C GLU A 30 29.12 4.10 16.81
N PHE A 31 27.85 4.37 16.55
CA PHE A 31 27.26 4.20 15.25
C PHE A 31 28.00 5.22 14.41
N HIS A 32 29.08 4.77 13.78
CA HIS A 32 29.75 5.52 12.75
C HIS A 32 28.71 5.67 11.65
N ILE A 33 27.95 6.76 11.71
CA ILE A 33 26.99 7.18 10.68
C ILE A 33 27.88 7.55 9.50
N THR A 34 28.30 6.54 8.75
CA THR A 34 28.97 6.72 7.47
C THR A 34 27.96 7.41 6.58
N HIS A 35 28.17 8.71 6.36
CA HIS A 35 27.31 9.52 5.52
C HIS A 35 27.30 8.87 4.14
N PRO A 36 26.17 8.34 3.67
CA PRO A 36 26.11 7.70 2.37
C PRO A 36 26.46 8.74 1.30
N PRO A 37 27.12 8.33 0.21
CA PRO A 37 27.54 9.25 -0.84
C PRO A 37 26.32 9.98 -1.42
N THR A 38 26.29 11.31 -1.26
CA THR A 38 25.21 12.19 -1.72
C THR A 38 25.00 12.14 -3.23
N SER A 39 26.02 11.69 -3.98
CA SER A 39 25.96 11.52 -5.44
C SER A 39 24.85 10.55 -5.87
N LEU A 40 24.56 9.50 -5.10
CA LEU A 40 23.52 8.52 -5.44
C LEU A 40 22.12 9.18 -5.48
N PHE A 41 21.85 10.13 -4.60
CA PHE A 41 20.56 10.83 -4.53
C PHE A 41 20.33 11.73 -5.75
N HIS A 42 21.36 12.44 -6.21
CA HIS A 42 21.24 13.29 -7.40
C HIS A 42 21.01 12.47 -8.68
N TRP A 43 21.70 11.34 -8.84
CA TRP A 43 21.44 10.40 -9.94
C TRP A 43 20.03 9.83 -9.92
N THR A 44 19.51 9.50 -8.73
CA THR A 44 18.14 9.01 -8.58
C THR A 44 17.12 10.09 -8.89
N LEU A 45 17.33 11.31 -8.37
CA LEU A 45 16.46 12.45 -8.63
C LEU A 45 16.36 12.73 -10.13
N LEU A 46 17.51 12.71 -10.83
CA LEU A 46 17.55 12.85 -12.28
C LEU A 46 16.79 11.71 -12.99
N GLY A 47 17.00 10.45 -12.56
CA GLY A 47 16.29 9.30 -13.12
C GLY A 47 14.77 9.39 -12.98
N ILE A 48 14.28 9.85 -11.83
CA ILE A 48 12.84 10.05 -11.59
C ILE A 48 12.31 11.23 -12.40
N ALA A 49 13.09 12.31 -12.53
CA ALA A 49 12.73 13.47 -13.35
C ALA A 49 12.61 13.08 -14.84
N ILE A 50 13.55 12.28 -15.34
CA ILE A 50 13.50 11.73 -16.71
C ILE A 50 12.26 10.84 -16.87
N LEU A 51 12.01 9.91 -15.94
CA LEU A 51 10.81 9.07 -16.00
C LEU A 51 9.52 9.89 -15.96
N LEU A 52 9.48 11.01 -15.22
CA LEU A 52 8.33 11.91 -15.23
C LEU A 52 8.12 12.50 -16.63
N VAL A 53 9.17 13.06 -17.24
CA VAL A 53 9.10 13.62 -18.59
C VAL A 53 8.64 12.56 -19.59
N ILE A 54 9.19 11.34 -19.53
CA ILE A 54 8.74 10.21 -20.34
C ILE A 54 7.25 9.95 -20.14
N THR A 55 6.76 9.95 -18.91
CA THR A 55 5.33 9.72 -18.63
C THR A 55 4.44 10.79 -19.27
N VAL A 56 4.87 12.06 -19.22
CA VAL A 56 4.15 13.17 -19.85
C VAL A 56 4.18 13.05 -21.37
N VAL A 57 5.34 12.70 -21.95
CA VAL A 57 5.46 12.49 -23.39
C VAL A 57 4.58 11.34 -23.87
N LEU A 58 4.55 10.22 -23.14
CA LEU A 58 3.67 9.08 -23.45
C LEU A 58 2.18 9.41 -23.34
N TYR A 59 1.80 10.41 -22.55
CA TYR A 59 0.42 10.89 -22.50
C TYR A 59 0.03 11.63 -23.79
N TYR A 60 0.95 12.38 -24.39
CA TYR A 60 0.70 13.10 -25.63
C TYR A 60 0.82 12.23 -26.89
N ILE A 61 1.45 11.06 -26.81
CA ILE A 61 1.62 10.14 -27.93
C ILE A 61 0.64 8.98 -27.80
N ASP A 62 -0.24 8.81 -28.79
CA ASP A 62 -1.10 7.64 -28.86
C ASP A 62 -0.34 6.43 -29.42
N LEU A 63 0.03 5.49 -28.55
CA LEU A 63 0.66 4.23 -28.96
C LEU A 63 -0.32 3.28 -29.65
N SER A 64 -1.63 3.53 -29.51
CA SER A 64 -2.70 2.77 -30.17
C SER A 64 -2.64 2.83 -31.70
N THR A 65 -2.04 3.89 -32.26
CA THR A 65 -1.82 4.02 -33.72
C THR A 65 -0.77 3.04 -34.25
N PHE A 66 0.19 2.64 -33.42
CA PHE A 66 1.28 1.75 -33.82
C PHE A 66 0.99 0.29 -33.49
N ILE A 67 0.23 0.04 -32.42
CA ILE A 67 -0.04 -1.29 -31.89
C ILE A 67 -1.55 -1.41 -31.64
N PRO A 68 -2.30 -2.23 -32.40
CA PRO A 68 -3.75 -2.38 -32.28
C PRO A 68 -4.14 -3.26 -31.09
N ILE A 69 -3.70 -2.87 -29.89
CA ILE A 69 -4.06 -3.52 -28.62
C ILE A 69 -4.85 -2.50 -27.80
N ALA A 70 -6.09 -2.84 -27.46
CA ALA A 70 -6.94 -2.01 -26.64
C ALA A 70 -6.28 -1.76 -25.26
N GLY A 71 -6.03 -0.49 -24.93
CA GLY A 71 -5.45 -0.10 -23.65
C GLY A 71 -3.92 -0.17 -23.54
N ILE A 72 -3.19 -0.29 -24.66
CA ILE A 72 -1.71 -0.33 -24.66
C ILE A 72 -1.09 0.89 -23.93
N ASN A 73 -1.65 2.09 -24.11
CA ASN A 73 -1.21 3.31 -23.43
C ASN A 73 -1.25 3.15 -21.90
N LEU A 74 -2.31 2.54 -21.37
CA LEU A 74 -2.48 2.32 -19.94
C LEU A 74 -1.46 1.30 -19.40
N ILE A 75 -1.22 0.21 -20.13
CA ILE A 75 -0.27 -0.83 -19.74
C ILE A 75 1.14 -0.23 -19.67
N VAL A 76 1.54 0.55 -20.67
CA VAL A 76 2.86 1.20 -20.70
C VAL A 76 2.96 2.26 -19.61
N ALA A 77 1.91 3.07 -19.39
CA ALA A 77 1.89 4.06 -18.31
C ALA A 77 2.04 3.40 -16.93
N LEU A 78 1.37 2.27 -16.69
CA LEU A 78 1.50 1.49 -15.46
C LEU A 78 2.91 0.90 -15.31
N MET A 79 3.51 0.36 -16.37
CA MET A 79 4.89 -0.14 -16.33
C MET A 79 5.87 0.97 -15.92
N VAL A 80 5.78 2.15 -16.55
CA VAL A 80 6.63 3.31 -16.22
C VAL A 80 6.40 3.75 -14.77
N ALA A 81 5.14 3.78 -14.32
CA ALA A 81 4.80 4.11 -12.93
C ALA A 81 5.38 3.11 -11.93
N THR A 82 5.35 1.80 -12.22
CA THR A 82 5.95 0.76 -11.35
C THR A 82 7.46 0.91 -11.24
N VAL A 83 8.15 1.14 -12.36
CA VAL A 83 9.61 1.35 -12.37
C VAL A 83 9.97 2.61 -11.56
N LYS A 84 9.20 3.69 -11.71
CA LYS A 84 9.36 4.92 -10.93
C LYS A 84 9.23 4.66 -9.43
N ALA A 85 8.17 3.95 -9.02
CA ALA A 85 7.91 3.61 -7.63
C ALA A 85 9.05 2.76 -7.03
N PHE A 86 9.57 1.78 -7.79
CA PHE A 86 10.69 0.96 -7.34
C PHE A 86 11.97 1.76 -7.09
N LEU A 87 12.31 2.69 -8.00
CA LEU A 87 13.45 3.60 -7.83
C LEU A 87 13.32 4.47 -6.58
N VAL A 88 12.12 5.02 -6.34
CA VAL A 88 11.84 5.84 -5.15
C VAL A 88 12.06 5.03 -3.87
N ILE A 89 11.45 3.86 -3.76
CA ILE A 89 11.53 3.04 -2.53
C ILE A 89 12.97 2.58 -2.29
N ARG A 90 13.67 2.12 -3.33
CA ARG A 90 15.04 1.61 -3.18
C ARG A 90 16.03 2.70 -2.76
N ASN A 91 16.00 3.85 -3.43
CA ASN A 91 17.04 4.87 -3.28
C ASN A 91 16.66 6.01 -2.31
N PHE A 92 15.41 6.48 -2.29
CA PHE A 92 14.99 7.55 -1.37
C PHE A 92 14.61 7.04 0.01
N MET A 93 14.02 5.86 0.11
CA MET A 93 13.71 5.26 1.42
C MET A 93 14.85 4.41 1.98
N ASN A 94 15.99 4.35 1.27
CA ASN A 94 17.17 3.54 1.60
C ASN A 94 16.80 2.15 2.15
N LEU A 95 15.98 1.42 1.40
CA LEU A 95 15.35 0.17 1.89
C LEU A 95 16.38 -0.84 2.44
N LYS A 96 17.60 -0.85 1.86
CA LYS A 96 18.71 -1.74 2.27
C LYS A 96 19.30 -1.40 3.64
N GLY A 97 19.21 -0.14 4.09
CA GLY A 97 19.71 0.31 5.41
C GLY A 97 18.60 0.59 6.42
N SER A 98 17.33 0.37 6.03
CA SER A 98 16.17 0.66 6.87
C SER A 98 15.86 -0.44 7.87
N THR A 99 15.09 -0.12 8.91
CA THR A 99 14.66 -1.10 9.91
C THR A 99 13.70 -2.13 9.29
N PRO A 100 13.61 -3.36 9.83
CA PRO A 100 12.68 -4.37 9.33
C PRO A 100 11.21 -3.91 9.39
N LEU A 101 10.88 -2.98 10.30
CA LEU A 101 9.55 -2.38 10.37
C LEU A 101 9.23 -1.57 9.10
N THR A 102 10.18 -0.77 8.60
CA THR A 102 10.01 0.00 7.35
C THR A 102 9.76 -0.92 6.15
N VAL A 103 10.48 -2.04 6.08
CA VAL A 103 10.31 -3.03 5.01
C VAL A 103 8.93 -3.70 5.07
N LEU A 104 8.44 -4.03 6.27
CA LEU A 104 7.10 -4.60 6.46
C LEU A 104 6.00 -3.66 5.96
N TRP A 105 6.09 -2.38 6.30
CA TRP A 105 5.13 -1.37 5.85
C TRP A 105 5.16 -1.19 4.32
N ALA A 106 6.34 -1.20 3.70
CA ALA A 106 6.46 -1.15 2.25
C ALA A 106 5.82 -2.38 1.57
N ALA A 107 6.02 -3.58 2.13
CA ALA A 107 5.39 -4.80 1.63
C ALA A 107 3.86 -4.78 1.79
N LEU A 108 3.36 -4.26 2.92
CA LEU A 108 1.93 -4.13 3.18
C LEU A 108 1.24 -3.23 2.15
N GLY A 109 1.88 -2.13 1.75
CA GLY A 109 1.38 -1.26 0.67
C GLY A 109 1.25 -1.99 -0.67
N PHE A 110 2.19 -2.88 -1.01
CA PHE A 110 2.11 -3.69 -2.22
C PHE A 110 0.97 -4.72 -2.17
N ILE A 111 0.79 -5.39 -1.03
CA ILE A 111 -0.34 -6.31 -0.82
C ILE A 111 -1.67 -5.55 -0.98
N TRP A 112 -1.76 -4.36 -0.40
CA TRP A 112 -2.94 -3.51 -0.50
C TRP A 112 -3.23 -3.07 -1.95
N LEU A 113 -2.21 -2.69 -2.72
CA LEU A 113 -2.37 -2.36 -4.15
C LEU A 113 -2.85 -3.55 -4.97
N LEU A 114 -2.37 -4.76 -4.66
CA LEU A 114 -2.78 -5.98 -5.34
C LEU A 114 -4.26 -6.29 -5.08
N LEU A 115 -4.72 -6.09 -3.84
CA LEU A 115 -6.14 -6.20 -3.50
C LEU A 115 -6.99 -5.17 -4.26
N MET A 116 -6.59 -3.90 -4.28
CA MET A 116 -7.30 -2.86 -5.04
C MET A 116 -7.36 -3.19 -6.54
N GLY A 117 -6.25 -3.65 -7.13
CA GLY A 117 -6.21 -4.09 -8.52
C GLY A 117 -7.19 -5.24 -8.79
N GLY A 118 -7.24 -6.24 -7.91
CA GLY A 118 -8.18 -7.36 -8.00
C GLY A 118 -9.64 -6.91 -7.91
N ILE A 119 -9.95 -6.00 -7.00
CA ILE A 119 -11.31 -5.43 -6.84
C ILE A 119 -11.73 -4.65 -8.09
N PHE A 120 -10.86 -3.82 -8.66
CA PHE A 120 -11.19 -3.11 -9.90
C PHE A 120 -11.41 -4.06 -11.08
N LEU A 121 -10.66 -5.16 -11.13
CA LEU A 121 -10.85 -6.18 -12.17
C LEU A 121 -12.18 -6.92 -11.97
N ASP A 122 -12.53 -7.26 -10.74
CA ASP A 122 -13.83 -7.85 -10.39
C ASP A 122 -14.98 -6.94 -10.86
N TYR A 123 -14.95 -5.65 -10.52
CA TYR A 123 -15.95 -4.69 -10.98
C TYR A 123 -16.02 -4.54 -12.51
N ARG A 124 -14.89 -4.62 -13.21
CA ARG A 124 -14.84 -4.59 -14.69
C ARG A 124 -15.49 -5.83 -15.32
N THR A 125 -15.37 -6.98 -14.65
CA THR A 125 -15.89 -8.26 -15.17
C THR A 125 -17.32 -8.57 -14.73
N ARG A 126 -17.87 -7.81 -13.78
CA ARG A 126 -19.25 -7.99 -13.33
C ARG A 126 -20.22 -7.64 -14.46
N PRO A 127 -21.09 -8.57 -14.87
CA PRO A 127 -22.21 -8.22 -15.73
C PRO A 127 -23.13 -7.26 -14.97
N GLU A 128 -23.76 -6.33 -15.69
CA GLU A 128 -24.76 -5.44 -15.11
C GLU A 128 -25.89 -6.30 -14.53
N SER A 129 -25.93 -6.43 -13.20
CA SER A 129 -27.05 -7.06 -12.55
C SER A 129 -28.21 -6.06 -12.53
N PRO A 130 -29.43 -6.46 -12.89
CA PRO A 130 -30.58 -5.61 -12.74
C PRO A 130 -30.85 -5.44 -11.24
N GLY A 131 -30.21 -4.42 -10.64
CA GLY A 131 -30.36 -4.10 -9.23
C GLY A 131 -31.82 -3.78 -8.92
N TRP A 132 -32.42 -4.57 -8.03
CA TRP A 132 -33.78 -4.40 -7.51
C TRP A 132 -34.92 -4.43 -8.54
N GLN A 133 -34.69 -4.88 -9.77
CA GLN A 133 -35.81 -5.14 -10.67
C GLN A 133 -36.60 -6.35 -10.15
N LYS A 134 -37.87 -6.08 -9.81
CA LYS A 134 -38.84 -7.02 -9.27
C LYS A 134 -38.73 -8.36 -9.98
N LEU A 135 -38.61 -9.43 -9.20
CA LEU A 135 -39.01 -10.76 -9.65
C LEU A 135 -40.51 -10.65 -9.99
N GLU A 136 -40.83 -10.45 -11.26
CA GLU A 136 -42.19 -10.58 -11.73
C GLU A 136 -42.51 -12.08 -11.63
N TYR A 137 -43.26 -12.44 -10.59
CA TYR A 137 -43.76 -13.79 -10.37
C TYR A 137 -44.40 -14.23 -11.70
N THR A 138 -43.79 -15.22 -12.36
CA THR A 138 -44.35 -15.85 -13.57
C THR A 138 -45.63 -16.59 -13.19
N GLY A 139 -46.73 -15.84 -13.07
CA GLY A 139 -48.09 -16.30 -13.32
C GLY A 139 -48.51 -16.01 -14.77
N GLN A 140 -47.60 -15.50 -15.60
CA GLN A 140 -47.84 -15.09 -16.97
C GLN A 140 -47.61 -16.23 -17.98
N ASN A 141 -47.97 -17.45 -17.60
CA ASN A 141 -48.29 -18.54 -18.54
C ASN A 141 -49.78 -18.88 -18.51
N ALA A 142 -50.65 -17.97 -18.04
CA ALA A 142 -52.05 -18.00 -18.45
C ALA A 142 -52.10 -17.62 -19.93
N SER A 143 -51.96 -18.64 -20.78
CA SER A 143 -52.16 -18.56 -22.22
C SER A 143 -53.44 -17.75 -22.52
N PRO A 144 -53.42 -16.81 -23.48
CA PRO A 144 -54.60 -16.02 -23.85
C PRO A 144 -55.78 -16.87 -24.34
N ASN A 145 -55.57 -18.18 -24.54
CA ASN A 145 -56.57 -19.09 -25.08
C ASN A 145 -57.41 -19.81 -24.01
N THR A 146 -57.09 -19.69 -22.72
CA THR A 146 -57.84 -20.41 -21.66
C THR A 146 -58.96 -19.58 -21.04
N VAL A 147 -59.18 -18.34 -21.48
CA VAL A 147 -60.24 -17.45 -20.91
C VAL A 147 -61.44 -17.32 -21.86
N LYS A 148 -61.51 -18.09 -22.96
CA LYS A 148 -62.66 -18.08 -23.88
C LYS A 148 -63.50 -19.35 -23.90
N GLU A 149 -63.31 -20.27 -22.96
CA GLU A 149 -64.13 -21.48 -22.87
C GLU A 149 -64.61 -21.79 -21.46
N VAL A 150 -65.27 -20.81 -20.85
CA VAL A 150 -66.37 -21.08 -19.91
C VAL A 150 -67.43 -20.01 -20.17
N ALA A 151 -68.23 -20.22 -21.22
CA ALA A 151 -69.43 -19.42 -21.46
C ALA A 151 -70.53 -19.85 -20.45
N PRO A 152 -71.33 -18.91 -19.93
CA PRO A 152 -72.42 -19.23 -19.02
C PRO A 152 -73.58 -19.89 -19.77
N GLU A 153 -74.03 -21.01 -19.19
CA GLU A 153 -75.31 -21.72 -19.33
C GLU A 153 -76.41 -21.01 -20.17
N GLN A 154 -76.83 -21.65 -21.27
CA GLN A 154 -78.08 -21.37 -21.98
C GLN A 154 -78.91 -22.66 -22.06
N THR A 155 -79.90 -22.74 -21.17
CA THR A 155 -81.04 -23.66 -21.20
C THR A 155 -81.90 -23.40 -22.45
N GLN A 156 -82.10 -24.37 -23.37
CA GLN A 156 -83.43 -24.56 -24.00
C GLN A 156 -83.61 -25.84 -24.86
N SER A 157 -84.63 -26.61 -24.44
CA SER A 157 -85.70 -27.27 -25.20
C SER A 157 -85.41 -28.31 -26.31
N ASN A 158 -85.88 -29.52 -25.98
CA ASN A 158 -86.30 -30.64 -26.83
C ASN A 158 -87.18 -30.25 -28.03
N PRO A 159 -87.29 -31.14 -29.02
CA PRO A 159 -88.61 -31.74 -29.29
C PRO A 159 -88.67 -33.25 -29.02
#